data_AF-A0A165YRI7-F1
#
_entry.id   AF-A0A165YRI7-F1
#
_cell.length_a   1.000
_cell.length_b   1.000
_cell.length_c   1.000
_cell.angle_alpha   90.00
_cell.angle_beta   90.00
_cell.angle_gamma   90.00
#
_symmetry.space_group_name_H-M   'P 1'
#
loop_
_entity.id
_entity.type
_entity.pdbx_description
1 polymer ?
#
loop_
_entity_poly.entity_id
_entity_poly.type
_entity_poly.pdbx_seq_one_letter_code
_entity_poly.pdbx_strand_id
1 'polypeptide(L)'
;MLSSSMPIRARGLMGLLNLFHNDTAQETRLCNPQYILFLGRIVTPDRLVSMLEPPPFFLRCINRIYNLEEPTNDSFAERYHNPATTTVHDGSIFNAYETALRVVDFEINGPQNNDESFTWPRPRLLGAAGISPDVWDDMEAALRFHEKHYEADVLNLVPMLIAQRLLLHEEDRGVLNDFGHVLRSTALVAAKRWPESCFFQYLSIQSQTGTQYLECVDKHLDCVSCTPHLRIKLALEAAFNEFSMGIVLLCVDADATRLQSQLSGEEHMQAAVRRISVALGLSKSGSAEEEILTILSALATFMTKMPSLTSSEIHSLRKDILIAMNCLVEKEYAQHEPLVRAAAAFFVLIDAASKRWSSFLDAVQKAELTAPEKRHMGALIELLQLFDKDQHVVDEAQLPQSLLRAVGYRQQHRCTTCGRGSLGLRKCARCGKAKYCDKKCQQRHWKAGHKDECISPLISA
;
A
#
# COMPACT_ATOMS: atom_id res chain seq x y z
N MET A 1 -3.58 19.27 -6.31
CA MET A 1 -4.56 19.13 -5.21
C MET A 1 -5.17 20.46 -4.72
N LEU A 2 -4.76 21.63 -5.21
CA LEU A 2 -5.32 22.93 -4.80
C LEU A 2 -6.47 23.46 -5.68
N SER A 3 -6.75 22.79 -6.79
CA SER A 3 -7.79 23.19 -7.74
C SER A 3 -9.17 23.16 -7.08
N SER A 4 -10.10 24.00 -7.54
CA SER A 4 -11.53 23.91 -7.18
C SER A 4 -12.21 22.65 -7.73
N SER A 5 -11.61 22.03 -8.76
CA SER A 5 -12.12 20.83 -9.41
C SER A 5 -11.61 19.54 -8.78
N MET A 6 -12.54 18.73 -8.23
CA MET A 6 -12.20 17.45 -7.60
C MET A 6 -11.48 16.47 -8.54
N PRO A 7 -11.89 16.28 -9.81
CA PRO A 7 -11.14 15.46 -10.77
C PRO A 7 -9.69 15.91 -10.98
N ILE A 8 -9.45 17.22 -11.06
CA ILE A 8 -8.08 17.76 -11.20
C ILE A 8 -7.27 17.49 -9.93
N ARG A 9 -7.90 17.61 -8.75
CA ARG A 9 -7.25 17.26 -7.49
C ARG A 9 -6.87 15.78 -7.43
N ALA A 10 -7.80 14.88 -7.78
CA ALA A 10 -7.60 13.43 -7.81
C ALA A 10 -6.48 13.03 -8.78
N ARG A 11 -6.44 13.60 -9.99
CA ARG A 11 -5.35 13.37 -10.96
C ARG A 11 -3.99 13.84 -10.43
N GLY A 12 -3.97 14.95 -9.68
CA GLY A 12 -2.77 15.43 -9.01
C GLY A 12 -2.25 14.43 -7.97
N LEU A 13 -3.15 13.88 -7.13
CA LEU A 13 -2.77 12.86 -6.15
C LEU A 13 -2.33 11.55 -6.81
N MET A 14 -3.09 11.07 -7.80
CA MET A 14 -2.74 9.89 -8.60
C MET A 14 -1.35 10.07 -9.23
N GLY A 15 -1.04 11.24 -9.77
CA GLY A 15 0.29 11.54 -10.31
C GLY A 15 1.41 11.42 -9.27
N LEU A 16 1.17 11.86 -8.02
CA LEU A 16 2.12 11.68 -6.92
C LEU A 16 2.26 10.22 -6.50
N LEU A 17 1.15 9.48 -6.35
CA LEU A 17 1.19 8.05 -6.06
C LEU A 17 1.95 7.28 -7.14
N ASN A 18 1.76 7.62 -8.41
CA ASN A 18 2.48 7.02 -9.53
C ASN A 18 4.00 7.27 -9.51
N LEU A 19 4.48 8.34 -8.86
CA LEU A 19 5.91 8.61 -8.72
C LEU A 19 6.58 7.70 -7.70
N PHE A 20 5.82 7.23 -6.71
CA PHE A 20 6.36 6.50 -5.56
C PHE A 20 5.93 5.03 -5.53
N HIS A 21 5.01 4.62 -6.40
CA HIS A 21 4.57 3.24 -6.48
C HIS A 21 5.63 2.34 -7.13
N ASN A 22 5.78 1.13 -6.61
CA ASN A 22 6.64 0.12 -7.22
C ASN A 22 5.94 -0.55 -8.41
N ASP A 23 6.54 -0.46 -9.61
CA ASP A 23 6.01 -1.04 -10.85
C ASP A 23 5.74 -2.56 -10.76
N THR A 24 6.39 -3.25 -9.82
CA THR A 24 6.27 -4.71 -9.61
C THR A 24 5.14 -5.13 -8.67
N ALA A 25 4.52 -4.20 -7.93
CA ALA A 25 3.50 -4.47 -6.91
C ALA A 25 2.11 -3.94 -7.33
N GLN A 26 1.62 -4.35 -8.50
CA GLN A 26 0.38 -3.80 -9.08
C GLN A 26 -0.91 -4.23 -8.36
N GLU A 27 -0.97 -5.41 -7.74
CA GLU A 27 -2.23 -5.90 -7.12
C GLU A 27 -2.51 -5.25 -5.76
N THR A 28 -1.46 -4.85 -5.04
CA THR A 28 -1.55 -4.19 -3.73
C THR A 28 -1.46 -2.67 -3.83
N ARG A 29 -1.54 -2.13 -5.06
CA ARG A 29 -1.41 -0.71 -5.34
C ARG A 29 -2.61 0.09 -4.82
N LEU A 30 -2.33 1.04 -3.94
CA LEU A 30 -3.30 2.06 -3.54
C LEU A 30 -3.74 2.89 -4.76
N CYS A 31 -5.05 3.11 -4.91
CA CYS A 31 -5.64 3.85 -6.04
C CYS A 31 -5.19 3.28 -7.40
N ASN A 32 -5.20 1.95 -7.58
CA ASN A 32 -4.73 1.34 -8.82
C ASN A 32 -5.57 1.80 -10.04
N PRO A 33 -4.99 2.55 -11.01
CA PRO A 33 -5.74 3.06 -12.16
C PRO A 33 -6.23 1.93 -13.09
N GLN A 34 -5.61 0.75 -13.00
CA GLN A 34 -6.05 -0.41 -13.73
C GLN A 34 -7.46 -0.86 -13.35
N TYR A 35 -7.93 -0.61 -12.12
CA TYR A 35 -9.29 -0.95 -11.68
C TYR A 35 -10.38 -0.43 -12.65
N ILE A 36 -10.15 0.71 -13.32
CA ILE A 36 -11.07 1.28 -14.33
C ILE A 36 -11.10 0.45 -15.62
N LEU A 37 -9.95 -0.08 -16.05
CA LEU A 37 -9.86 -0.91 -17.25
C LEU A 37 -10.58 -2.26 -17.07
N PHE A 38 -11.02 -2.55 -15.85
CA PHE A 38 -11.46 -3.87 -15.41
C PHE A 38 -12.92 -3.96 -14.96
N LEU A 39 -13.79 -3.14 -15.59
CA LEU A 39 -15.22 -3.46 -15.80
C LEU A 39 -15.42 -4.71 -16.68
N GLY A 40 -14.60 -5.77 -16.52
CA GLY A 40 -14.90 -7.06 -17.12
C GLY A 40 -13.78 -8.10 -17.19
N ARG A 41 -12.49 -7.79 -17.31
CA ARG A 41 -11.46 -8.83 -17.62
C ARG A 41 -10.04 -8.42 -17.23
N ILE A 42 -9.59 -8.74 -16.00
CA ILE A 42 -8.13 -8.90 -15.80
C ILE A 42 -7.69 -10.21 -16.42
N VAL A 43 -7.80 -11.41 -15.84
CA VAL A 43 -6.73 -12.41 -15.99
C VAL A 43 -5.56 -11.89 -15.18
N THR A 44 -5.58 -12.28 -13.91
CA THR A 44 -4.48 -12.20 -12.96
C THR A 44 -3.16 -12.51 -13.68
N PRO A 45 -2.01 -11.97 -13.27
CA PRO A 45 -0.75 -12.33 -13.87
C PRO A 45 -0.37 -13.77 -13.46
N ASP A 46 -1.06 -14.75 -14.06
CA ASP A 46 -0.73 -16.17 -14.07
C ASP A 46 0.67 -16.40 -14.70
N ARG A 47 1.24 -15.35 -15.32
CA ARG A 47 2.61 -15.30 -15.86
C ARG A 47 3.68 -14.81 -14.87
N LEU A 48 3.33 -14.32 -13.67
CA LEU A 48 4.31 -14.01 -12.62
C LEU A 48 4.50 -15.19 -11.65
N VAL A 49 3.44 -15.98 -11.43
CA VAL A 49 3.47 -17.25 -10.68
C VAL A 49 4.51 -18.24 -11.22
N SER A 50 4.90 -18.11 -12.49
CA SER A 50 5.84 -19.00 -13.19
C SER A 50 7.32 -18.58 -13.09
N MET A 51 7.65 -17.48 -12.39
CA MET A 51 9.02 -16.97 -12.30
C MET A 51 9.66 -17.03 -10.90
N LEU A 52 8.88 -17.31 -9.85
CA LEU A 52 9.36 -17.43 -8.49
C LEU A 52 8.79 -18.70 -7.87
N GLU A 53 9.65 -19.69 -7.59
CA GLU A 53 9.30 -20.73 -6.63
C GLU A 53 9.30 -20.06 -5.24
N PRO A 54 8.15 -20.02 -4.53
CA PRO A 54 8.14 -19.50 -3.17
C PRO A 54 9.14 -20.30 -2.35
N PRO A 55 9.86 -19.68 -1.40
CA PRO A 55 10.79 -20.42 -0.57
C PRO A 55 10.11 -21.64 0.08
N PRO A 56 10.80 -22.79 0.23
CA PRO A 56 10.19 -24.05 0.65
C PRO A 56 9.31 -23.95 1.91
N PHE A 57 9.67 -23.07 2.83
CA PHE A 57 8.89 -22.78 4.03
C PHE A 57 7.47 -22.27 3.74
N PHE A 58 7.30 -21.39 2.75
CA PHE A 58 5.99 -20.85 2.37
C PHE A 58 5.16 -21.87 1.59
N LEU A 59 5.80 -22.64 0.69
CA LEU A 59 5.14 -23.75 0.00
C LEU A 59 4.56 -24.75 1.00
N ARG A 60 5.31 -25.08 2.06
CA ARG A 60 4.84 -25.91 3.16
C ARG A 60 3.58 -25.33 3.82
N CYS A 61 3.55 -24.04 4.16
CA CYS A 61 2.37 -23.41 4.77
C CYS A 61 1.14 -23.43 3.84
N ILE A 62 1.34 -23.21 2.54
CA ILE A 62 0.28 -23.27 1.54
C ILE A 62 -0.28 -24.70 1.46
N ASN A 63 0.59 -25.70 1.27
CA ASN A 63 0.19 -27.10 1.13
C ASN A 63 -0.65 -27.58 2.32
N ARG A 64 -0.30 -27.15 3.55
CA ARG A 64 -1.05 -27.46 4.77
C ARG A 64 -2.49 -26.93 4.74
N ILE A 65 -2.71 -25.71 4.26
CA ILE A 65 -4.07 -25.11 4.22
C ILE A 65 -4.91 -25.72 3.10
N TYR A 66 -4.30 -26.02 1.95
CA TYR A 66 -4.98 -26.70 0.85
C TYR A 66 -5.16 -28.21 1.09
N ASN A 67 -4.69 -28.75 2.21
CA ASN A 67 -4.67 -30.19 2.52
C ASN A 67 -3.98 -31.03 1.42
N LEU A 68 -2.97 -30.48 0.74
CA LEU A 68 -2.24 -31.17 -0.33
C LEU A 68 -1.15 -32.11 0.21
N GLU A 69 -0.82 -31.98 1.49
CA GLU A 69 -0.04 -32.94 2.26
C GLU A 69 -0.97 -33.49 3.35
N GLU A 70 -1.15 -34.81 3.42
CA GLU A 70 -1.89 -35.45 4.52
C GLU A 70 -0.93 -35.70 5.69
N PRO A 71 -0.94 -34.89 6.77
CA PRO A 71 -0.44 -35.38 8.03
C PRO A 71 -1.46 -36.37 8.59
N THR A 72 -1.06 -37.63 8.78
CA THR A 72 -1.80 -38.52 9.69
C THR A 72 -1.72 -37.91 11.09
N ASN A 73 -2.84 -37.84 11.82
CA ASN A 73 -2.87 -37.28 13.18
C ASN A 73 -1.82 -37.91 14.11
N ASP A 74 -1.48 -39.18 13.89
CA ASP A 74 -0.42 -39.91 14.58
C ASP A 74 0.95 -39.19 14.47
N SER A 75 1.26 -38.57 13.33
CA SER A 75 2.51 -37.82 13.12
C SER A 75 2.61 -36.55 13.97
N PHE A 76 1.49 -35.89 14.28
CA PHE A 76 1.51 -34.68 15.13
C PHE A 76 1.70 -35.03 16.60
N ALA A 77 1.06 -36.09 17.08
CA ALA A 77 1.25 -36.59 18.44
C ALA A 77 2.69 -37.08 18.67
N GLU A 78 3.23 -37.83 17.71
CA GLU A 78 4.64 -38.26 17.74
C GLU A 78 5.60 -37.07 17.76
N ARG A 79 5.36 -36.05 16.94
CA ARG A 79 6.18 -34.84 16.89
C ARG A 79 6.09 -34.02 18.18
N TYR A 80 4.89 -33.83 18.72
CA TYR A 80 4.71 -33.07 19.96
C TYR A 80 5.35 -33.75 21.19
N HIS A 81 5.33 -35.08 21.25
CA HIS A 81 5.95 -35.84 22.34
C HIS A 81 7.47 -36.05 22.20
N ASN A 82 8.07 -35.64 21.08
CA ASN A 82 9.51 -35.74 20.83
C ASN A 82 10.17 -34.34 20.82
N PRO A 83 10.50 -33.76 22.00
CA PRO A 83 11.05 -32.41 22.12
C PRO A 83 12.47 -32.22 21.54
N ALA A 84 13.06 -33.26 20.92
CA ALA A 84 14.41 -33.22 20.37
C ALA A 84 14.56 -32.43 19.06
N THR A 85 13.47 -31.91 18.47
CA THR A 85 13.49 -31.27 17.14
C THR A 85 13.88 -29.78 17.15
N THR A 86 13.64 -29.05 18.24
CA THR A 86 13.94 -27.60 18.29
C THR A 86 14.75 -27.23 19.53
N THR A 87 16.08 -27.26 19.42
CA THR A 87 16.97 -26.66 20.42
C THR A 87 17.08 -25.16 20.20
N VAL A 88 16.61 -24.37 21.16
CA VAL A 88 16.86 -22.92 21.19
C VAL A 88 18.35 -22.69 21.46
N HIS A 89 18.96 -21.68 20.84
CA HIS A 89 20.40 -21.42 20.94
C HIS A 89 20.92 -21.18 22.37
N ASP A 90 20.02 -20.87 23.31
CA ASP A 90 20.32 -20.63 24.72
C ASP A 90 20.19 -21.89 25.61
N GLY A 91 19.83 -23.04 25.04
CA GLY A 91 19.67 -24.31 25.74
C GLY A 91 18.35 -24.45 26.52
N SER A 92 17.42 -23.49 26.42
CA SER A 92 16.10 -23.59 27.03
C SER A 92 15.16 -24.52 26.23
N ILE A 93 14.19 -25.13 26.91
CA ILE A 93 13.16 -25.96 26.27
C ILE A 93 12.18 -25.03 25.53
N PHE A 94 12.07 -25.18 24.22
CA PHE A 94 11.12 -24.44 23.41
C PHE A 94 9.69 -24.91 23.72
N ASN A 95 8.89 -24.05 24.36
CA ASN A 95 7.46 -24.35 24.58
C ASN A 95 6.67 -23.99 23.31
N ALA A 96 6.53 -24.97 22.42
CA ALA A 96 5.86 -24.80 21.13
C ALA A 96 4.40 -24.37 21.28
N TYR A 97 3.65 -24.96 22.22
CA TYR A 97 2.23 -24.66 22.42
C TYR A 97 1.99 -23.20 22.87
N GLU A 98 2.65 -22.78 23.95
CA GLU A 98 2.52 -21.41 24.46
C GLU A 98 3.04 -20.38 23.45
N THR A 99 4.12 -20.70 22.74
CA THR A 99 4.64 -19.82 21.68
C THR A 99 3.64 -19.68 20.54
N ALA A 100 3.00 -20.78 20.11
CA ALA A 100 1.97 -20.77 19.08
C ALA A 100 0.77 -19.91 19.48
N LEU A 101 0.28 -20.08 20.72
CA LEU A 101 -0.82 -19.27 21.24
C LEU A 101 -0.45 -17.78 21.31
N ARG A 102 0.75 -17.40 21.74
CA ARG A 102 1.19 -16.00 21.74
C ARG A 102 1.22 -15.38 20.33
N VAL A 103 1.68 -16.14 19.34
CA VAL A 103 1.75 -15.67 17.94
C VAL A 103 0.35 -15.50 17.37
N VAL A 104 -0.53 -16.47 17.59
CA VAL A 104 -1.94 -16.41 17.15
C VAL A 104 -2.69 -15.28 17.86
N ASP A 105 -2.47 -15.12 19.17
CA ASP A 105 -3.05 -14.04 19.98
C ASP A 105 -2.64 -12.66 19.46
N PHE A 106 -1.38 -12.48 19.06
CA PHE A 106 -0.94 -11.21 18.47
C PHE A 106 -1.68 -10.88 17.16
N GLU A 107 -1.89 -11.85 16.28
CA GLU A 107 -2.56 -11.58 15.00
C GLU A 107 -4.08 -11.39 15.16
N ILE A 108 -4.69 -11.97 16.20
CA ILE A 108 -6.12 -11.85 16.48
C ILE A 108 -6.42 -10.64 17.38
N ASN A 109 -5.70 -10.45 18.47
CA ASN A 109 -5.95 -9.43 19.49
C ASN A 109 -5.03 -8.21 19.37
N GLY A 110 -4.00 -8.29 18.53
CA GLY A 110 -3.18 -7.16 18.16
C GLY A 110 -2.04 -6.85 19.11
N PRO A 111 -1.42 -5.67 18.95
CA PRO A 111 -0.29 -5.24 19.74
C PRO A 111 -0.66 -4.87 21.18
N GLN A 112 0.24 -5.17 22.12
CA GLN A 112 0.08 -4.86 23.54
C GLN A 112 0.36 -3.38 23.85
N ASN A 113 1.15 -2.71 23.01
CA ASN A 113 1.53 -1.32 23.11
C ASN A 113 1.71 -0.71 21.72
N ASN A 114 1.94 0.61 21.64
CA ASN A 114 2.04 1.29 20.34
C ASN A 114 3.27 0.88 19.54
N ASP A 115 4.41 0.60 20.19
CA ASP A 115 5.63 0.22 19.47
C ASP A 115 5.42 -1.05 18.63
N GLU A 116 4.65 -1.99 19.16
CA GLU A 116 4.29 -3.22 18.47
C GLU A 116 3.32 -3.03 17.30
N SER A 117 2.68 -1.86 17.18
CA SER A 117 1.90 -1.52 15.97
C SER A 117 2.79 -1.18 14.77
N PHE A 118 4.03 -0.74 15.02
CA PHE A 118 4.99 -0.38 13.97
C PHE A 118 5.87 -1.57 13.56
N THR A 119 6.22 -2.45 14.50
CA THR A 119 7.14 -3.56 14.26
C THR A 119 6.61 -4.85 14.87
N TRP A 120 6.73 -5.95 14.12
CA TRP A 120 6.36 -7.27 14.61
C TRP A 120 7.31 -7.70 15.76
N PRO A 121 6.81 -7.91 17.00
CA PRO A 121 7.66 -8.03 18.18
C PRO A 121 8.27 -9.43 18.35
N ARG A 122 9.17 -9.80 17.43
CA ARG A 122 9.84 -11.11 17.40
C ARG A 122 10.39 -11.55 18.77
N PRO A 123 11.12 -10.72 19.53
CA PRO A 123 11.69 -11.17 20.81
C PRO A 123 10.62 -11.56 21.83
N ARG A 124 9.46 -10.89 21.84
CA ARG A 124 8.36 -11.21 22.76
C ARG A 124 7.59 -12.46 22.31
N LEU A 125 7.38 -12.60 21.01
CA LEU A 125 6.55 -13.67 20.47
C LEU A 125 7.32 -15.00 20.43
N LEU A 126 8.52 -14.99 19.86
CA LEU A 126 9.34 -16.18 19.61
C LEU A 126 10.48 -16.39 20.61
N GLY A 127 10.80 -15.38 21.44
CA GLY A 127 11.99 -15.45 22.29
C GLY A 127 13.26 -15.58 21.45
N ALA A 128 14.10 -16.55 21.79
CA ALA A 128 15.32 -16.88 21.04
C ALA A 128 15.08 -17.84 19.85
N ALA A 129 13.82 -18.21 19.55
CA ALA A 129 13.53 -19.10 18.43
C ALA A 129 13.74 -18.42 17.05
N GLY A 130 14.16 -19.24 16.10
CA GLY A 130 14.32 -18.87 14.69
C GLY A 130 12.98 -18.77 13.94
N ILE A 131 12.97 -18.08 12.80
CA ILE A 131 11.90 -18.23 11.80
C ILE A 131 12.30 -19.38 10.89
N SER A 132 11.80 -20.59 11.17
CA SER A 132 12.18 -21.80 10.44
C SER A 132 11.01 -22.78 10.31
N PRO A 133 11.03 -23.69 9.30
CA PRO A 133 10.04 -24.73 9.15
C PRO A 133 9.84 -25.59 10.40
N ASP A 134 10.93 -26.01 11.06
CA ASP A 134 10.86 -26.92 12.20
C ASP A 134 10.17 -26.29 13.41
N VAL A 135 10.50 -25.03 13.71
CA VAL A 135 9.84 -24.26 14.78
C VAL A 135 8.33 -24.14 14.53
N TRP A 136 7.93 -23.86 13.29
CA TRP A 136 6.52 -23.70 12.92
C TRP A 136 5.76 -25.02 12.88
N ASP A 137 6.40 -26.09 12.40
CA ASP A 137 5.83 -27.43 12.44
C ASP A 137 5.59 -27.89 13.89
N ASP A 138 6.53 -27.63 14.81
CA ASP A 138 6.39 -27.97 16.22
C ASP A 138 5.24 -27.18 16.86
N MET A 139 5.12 -25.89 16.52
CA MET A 139 4.01 -25.04 16.95
C MET A 139 2.65 -25.50 16.40
N GLU A 140 2.57 -25.86 15.10
CA GLU A 140 1.34 -26.41 14.50
C GLU A 140 0.97 -27.76 15.11
N ALA A 141 1.95 -28.66 15.28
CA ALA A 141 1.75 -29.97 15.88
C ALA A 141 1.20 -29.84 17.30
N ALA A 142 1.76 -28.92 18.09
CA ALA A 142 1.26 -28.60 19.42
C ALA A 142 -0.19 -28.12 19.39
N LEU A 143 -0.54 -27.16 18.53
CA LEU A 143 -1.92 -26.67 18.44
C LEU A 143 -2.89 -27.80 18.04
N ARG A 144 -2.56 -28.59 17.00
CA ARG A 144 -3.42 -29.68 16.54
C ARG A 144 -3.56 -30.80 17.58
N PHE A 145 -2.50 -31.13 18.30
CA PHE A 145 -2.53 -32.11 19.40
C PHE A 145 -3.51 -31.69 20.51
N HIS A 146 -3.59 -30.40 20.81
CA HIS A 146 -4.54 -29.82 21.76
C HIS A 146 -5.89 -29.43 21.13
N GLU A 147 -6.23 -29.99 19.95
CA GLU A 147 -7.49 -29.74 19.22
C GLU A 147 -7.74 -28.25 18.84
N LYS A 148 -6.69 -27.43 18.81
CA LYS A 148 -6.71 -26.00 18.43
C LYS A 148 -6.60 -25.81 16.92
N HIS A 149 -7.51 -26.40 16.17
CA HIS A 149 -7.47 -26.41 14.70
C HIS A 149 -7.61 -25.02 14.06
N TYR A 150 -8.44 -24.15 14.65
CA TYR A 150 -8.61 -22.77 14.17
C TYR A 150 -7.31 -21.98 14.32
N GLU A 151 -6.70 -22.04 15.50
CA GLU A 151 -5.44 -21.37 15.80
C GLU A 151 -4.30 -21.91 14.93
N ALA A 152 -4.30 -23.21 14.60
CA ALA A 152 -3.33 -23.81 13.69
C ALA A 152 -3.44 -23.23 12.27
N ASP A 153 -4.66 -23.05 11.76
CA ASP A 153 -4.89 -22.44 10.45
C ASP A 153 -4.53 -20.93 10.45
N VAL A 154 -4.76 -20.22 11.55
CA VAL A 154 -4.27 -18.84 11.74
C VAL A 154 -2.74 -18.80 11.70
N LEU A 155 -2.08 -19.66 12.48
CA LEU A 155 -0.63 -19.75 12.56
C LEU A 155 0.02 -19.97 11.20
N ASN A 156 -0.60 -20.81 10.35
CA ASN A 156 -0.07 -21.14 9.03
C ASN A 156 -0.07 -19.97 8.03
N LEU A 157 -0.81 -18.88 8.30
CA LEU A 157 -0.75 -17.65 7.49
C LEU A 157 0.30 -16.64 7.97
N VAL A 158 0.78 -16.78 9.22
CA VAL A 158 1.68 -15.82 9.87
C VAL A 158 3.03 -15.68 9.15
N PRO A 159 3.69 -16.75 8.66
CA PRO A 159 4.93 -16.61 7.90
C PRO A 159 4.81 -15.65 6.72
N MET A 160 3.73 -15.74 5.95
CA MET A 160 3.49 -14.88 4.79
C MET A 160 3.25 -13.43 5.21
N LEU A 161 2.55 -13.21 6.33
CA LEU A 161 2.38 -11.88 6.91
C LEU A 161 3.72 -11.28 7.37
N ILE A 162 4.58 -12.06 8.02
CA ILE A 162 5.93 -11.62 8.40
C ILE A 162 6.76 -11.32 7.15
N ALA A 163 6.74 -12.20 6.15
CA ALA A 163 7.47 -11.99 4.90
C ALA A 163 7.02 -10.72 4.19
N GLN A 164 5.71 -10.47 4.10
CA GLN A 164 5.17 -9.23 3.54
C GLN A 164 5.68 -8.01 4.32
N ARG A 165 5.71 -8.07 5.66
CA ARG A 165 6.24 -6.99 6.51
C ARG A 165 7.74 -6.76 6.27
N LEU A 166 8.54 -7.81 6.13
CA LEU A 166 10.00 -7.72 5.92
C LEU A 166 10.38 -7.28 4.50
N LEU A 167 9.70 -7.79 3.48
CA LEU A 167 9.99 -7.49 2.07
C LEU A 167 9.63 -6.07 1.66
N LEU A 168 8.77 -5.38 2.42
CA LEU A 168 8.56 -3.94 2.26
C LEU A 168 9.84 -3.12 2.48
N HIS A 169 10.87 -3.69 3.10
CA HIS A 169 12.16 -3.03 3.35
C HIS A 169 13.26 -3.37 2.33
N GLU A 170 13.02 -4.28 1.37
CA GLU A 170 14.03 -4.74 0.39
C GLU A 170 13.60 -4.43 -1.07
N GLU A 171 14.53 -4.52 -2.03
CA GLU A 171 14.22 -4.35 -3.46
C GLU A 171 13.28 -5.47 -3.95
N ASP A 172 11.98 -5.18 -3.98
CA ASP A 172 10.92 -6.09 -4.40
C ASP A 172 10.95 -6.29 -5.92
N ARG A 173 11.30 -7.51 -6.36
CA ARG A 173 11.24 -7.97 -7.76
C ARG A 173 9.88 -8.54 -8.16
N GLY A 174 8.79 -8.09 -7.53
CA GLY A 174 7.42 -8.59 -7.74
C GLY A 174 6.98 -9.68 -6.76
N VAL A 175 7.87 -10.03 -5.83
CA VAL A 175 7.66 -11.04 -4.79
C VAL A 175 6.53 -10.62 -3.85
N LEU A 176 6.38 -9.32 -3.56
CA LEU A 176 5.27 -8.81 -2.72
C LEU A 176 3.89 -9.07 -3.34
N ASN A 177 3.78 -8.97 -4.66
CA ASN A 177 2.54 -9.27 -5.38
C ASN A 177 2.17 -10.74 -5.25
N ASP A 178 3.15 -11.64 -5.45
CA ASP A 178 2.95 -13.08 -5.34
C ASP A 178 2.54 -13.48 -3.93
N PHE A 179 3.22 -12.95 -2.89
CA PHE A 179 2.83 -13.19 -1.50
C PHE A 179 1.42 -12.65 -1.20
N GLY A 180 1.07 -11.46 -1.68
CA GLY A 180 -0.26 -10.90 -1.49
C GLY A 180 -1.36 -11.74 -2.14
N HIS A 181 -1.12 -12.24 -3.35
CA HIS A 181 -2.04 -13.15 -4.04
C HIS A 181 -2.21 -14.47 -3.29
N VAL A 182 -1.10 -15.13 -2.95
CA VAL A 182 -1.10 -16.41 -2.22
C VAL A 182 -1.75 -16.28 -0.85
N LEU A 183 -1.43 -15.23 -0.10
CA LEU A 183 -2.02 -14.98 1.22
C LEU A 183 -3.54 -14.89 1.12
N ARG A 184 -4.05 -14.11 0.16
CA ARG A 184 -5.48 -13.94 -0.10
C ARG A 184 -6.15 -15.22 -0.56
N SER A 185 -5.55 -15.94 -1.53
CA SER A 185 -6.13 -17.20 -2.03
C SER A 185 -6.24 -18.23 -0.91
N THR A 186 -5.21 -18.30 -0.07
CA THR A 186 -5.14 -19.20 1.08
C THR A 186 -6.12 -18.79 2.18
N ALA A 187 -6.25 -17.49 2.45
CA ALA A 187 -7.25 -16.95 3.38
C ALA A 187 -8.69 -17.26 2.92
N LEU A 188 -8.99 -17.21 1.61
CA LEU A 188 -10.30 -17.60 1.07
C LEU A 188 -10.60 -19.09 1.29
N VAL A 189 -9.60 -19.96 1.20
CA VAL A 189 -9.75 -21.39 1.53
C VAL A 189 -10.04 -21.56 3.02
N ALA A 190 -9.28 -20.90 3.88
CA ALA A 190 -9.51 -20.94 5.33
C ALA A 190 -10.88 -20.34 5.72
N ALA A 191 -11.33 -19.27 5.06
CA ALA A 191 -12.64 -18.65 5.29
C ALA A 191 -13.81 -19.59 4.92
N LYS A 192 -13.63 -20.54 3.98
CA LYS A 192 -14.66 -21.58 3.73
C LYS A 192 -14.79 -22.55 4.91
N ARG A 193 -13.68 -22.84 5.59
CA ARG A 193 -13.63 -23.70 6.78
C ARG A 193 -14.11 -22.97 8.03
N TRP A 194 -13.79 -21.69 8.13
CA TRP A 194 -14.08 -20.81 9.26
C TRP A 194 -14.87 -19.56 8.80
N PRO A 195 -16.14 -19.71 8.37
CA PRO A 195 -16.90 -18.62 7.75
C PRO A 195 -17.12 -17.42 8.67
N GLU A 196 -17.28 -17.68 9.97
CA GLU A 196 -17.53 -16.66 10.99
C GLU A 196 -16.24 -15.97 11.48
N SER A 197 -15.07 -16.28 10.93
CA SER A 197 -13.79 -15.75 11.38
C SER A 197 -13.42 -14.43 10.70
N CYS A 198 -13.46 -13.32 11.43
CA CYS A 198 -13.01 -12.01 10.96
C CYS A 198 -11.54 -11.98 10.53
N PHE A 199 -10.68 -12.83 11.09
CA PHE A 199 -9.26 -12.87 10.72
C PHE A 199 -9.07 -13.27 9.25
N PHE A 200 -9.60 -14.42 8.83
CA PHE A 200 -9.52 -14.85 7.42
C PHE A 200 -10.28 -13.93 6.48
N GLN A 201 -11.41 -13.35 6.91
CA GLN A 201 -12.13 -12.36 6.10
C GLN A 201 -11.27 -11.11 5.87
N TYR A 202 -10.64 -10.58 6.93
CA TYR A 202 -9.69 -9.46 6.84
C TYR A 202 -8.58 -9.75 5.84
N LEU A 203 -7.92 -10.90 5.94
CA LEU A 203 -6.84 -11.27 5.02
C LEU A 203 -7.33 -11.43 3.57
N SER A 204 -8.58 -11.87 3.37
CA SER A 204 -9.14 -12.01 2.02
C SER A 204 -9.38 -10.67 1.30
N ILE A 205 -9.59 -9.59 2.07
CA ILE A 205 -9.88 -8.25 1.53
C ILE A 205 -8.69 -7.30 1.55
N GLN A 206 -7.56 -7.70 2.15
CA GLN A 206 -6.40 -6.85 2.32
C GLN A 206 -5.92 -6.25 0.98
N SER A 207 -5.75 -4.93 0.95
CA SER A 207 -5.35 -4.16 -0.24
C SER A 207 -6.27 -4.31 -1.45
N GLN A 208 -7.53 -4.77 -1.26
CA GLN A 208 -8.49 -4.92 -2.34
C GLN A 208 -9.37 -3.69 -2.51
N THR A 209 -9.77 -3.42 -3.76
CA THR A 209 -10.65 -2.30 -4.12
C THR A 209 -11.90 -2.83 -4.82
N GLY A 210 -13.07 -2.40 -4.39
CA GLY A 210 -14.38 -2.81 -4.91
C GLY A 210 -15.47 -2.87 -3.86
N THR A 211 -16.72 -2.67 -4.28
CA THR A 211 -17.89 -2.61 -3.39
C THR A 211 -18.13 -3.93 -2.67
N GLN A 212 -17.85 -5.07 -3.30
CA GLN A 212 -17.97 -6.39 -2.70
C GLN A 212 -17.10 -6.56 -1.43
N TYR A 213 -15.96 -5.87 -1.36
CA TYR A 213 -15.09 -5.93 -0.19
C TYR A 213 -15.59 -5.01 0.93
N LEU A 214 -16.28 -3.92 0.59
CA LEU A 214 -16.96 -3.09 1.59
C LEU A 214 -18.14 -3.83 2.20
N GLU A 215 -18.94 -4.52 1.38
CA GLU A 215 -20.02 -5.39 1.84
C GLU A 215 -19.49 -6.51 2.75
N CYS A 216 -18.34 -7.09 2.41
CA CYS A 216 -17.65 -8.05 3.27
C CYS A 216 -17.29 -7.44 4.63
N VAL A 217 -16.73 -6.24 4.66
CA VAL A 217 -16.43 -5.55 5.93
C VAL A 217 -17.70 -5.32 6.74
N ASP A 218 -18.71 -4.70 6.14
CA ASP A 218 -19.94 -4.30 6.82
C ASP A 218 -20.68 -5.52 7.39
N LYS A 219 -20.60 -6.70 6.75
CA LYS A 219 -21.14 -7.96 7.26
C LYS A 219 -20.40 -8.47 8.51
N HIS A 220 -19.09 -8.26 8.62
CA HIS A 220 -18.25 -8.90 9.63
C HIS A 220 -17.82 -8.00 10.79
N LEU A 221 -18.15 -6.70 10.76
CA LEU A 221 -17.82 -5.78 11.86
C LEU A 221 -18.49 -6.17 13.19
N ASP A 222 -19.67 -6.78 13.11
CA ASP A 222 -20.49 -7.20 14.27
C ASP A 222 -20.35 -8.68 14.62
N CYS A 223 -19.49 -9.44 13.91
CA CYS A 223 -19.26 -10.84 14.21
C CYS A 223 -18.59 -11.02 15.59
N VAL A 224 -18.91 -12.11 16.28
CA VAL A 224 -18.35 -12.43 17.62
C VAL A 224 -16.82 -12.58 17.59
N SER A 225 -16.26 -13.06 16.47
CA SER A 225 -14.81 -13.20 16.28
C SER A 225 -14.10 -11.86 15.95
N CYS A 226 -14.86 -10.77 15.78
CA CYS A 226 -14.33 -9.45 15.46
C CYS A 226 -13.78 -8.77 16.72
N THR A 227 -12.52 -9.08 17.04
CA THR A 227 -11.81 -8.42 18.13
C THR A 227 -11.64 -6.92 17.85
N PRO A 228 -11.36 -6.09 18.87
CA PRO A 228 -11.06 -4.67 18.65
C PRO A 228 -9.94 -4.45 17.62
N HIS A 229 -8.92 -5.30 17.62
CA HIS A 229 -7.82 -5.22 16.66
C HIS A 229 -8.29 -5.50 15.22
N LEU A 230 -9.00 -6.61 15.00
CA LEU A 230 -9.51 -6.97 13.68
C LEU A 230 -10.53 -5.95 13.17
N ARG A 231 -11.33 -5.36 14.06
CA ARG A 231 -12.25 -4.27 13.72
C ARG A 231 -11.52 -3.06 13.16
N ILE A 232 -10.40 -2.65 13.77
CA ILE A 232 -9.57 -1.54 13.26
C ILE A 232 -8.96 -1.91 11.90
N LYS A 233 -8.44 -3.14 11.74
CA LYS A 233 -7.88 -3.60 10.47
C LYS A 233 -8.92 -3.62 9.34
N LEU A 234 -10.11 -4.15 9.58
CA LEU A 234 -11.23 -4.13 8.62
C LEU A 234 -11.66 -2.70 8.29
N ALA A 235 -11.79 -1.82 9.28
CA ALA A 235 -12.14 -0.43 9.07
C ALA A 235 -11.09 0.34 8.26
N LEU A 236 -9.80 0.06 8.49
CA LEU A 236 -8.68 0.62 7.74
C LEU A 236 -8.73 0.19 6.26
N GLU A 237 -8.91 -1.11 5.99
CA GLU A 237 -9.05 -1.62 4.61
C GLU A 237 -10.27 -1.02 3.91
N ALA A 238 -11.41 -0.88 4.61
CA ALA A 238 -12.60 -0.23 4.06
C ALA A 238 -12.35 1.25 3.72
N ALA A 239 -11.64 1.98 4.58
CA ALA A 239 -11.27 3.37 4.33
C ALA A 239 -10.36 3.50 3.09
N PHE A 240 -9.37 2.62 2.94
CA PHE A 240 -8.49 2.61 1.78
C PHE A 240 -9.18 2.21 0.48
N ASN A 241 -10.05 1.22 0.53
CA ASN A 241 -10.84 0.78 -0.61
C ASN A 241 -11.75 1.91 -1.11
N GLU A 242 -12.53 2.52 -0.21
CA GLU A 242 -13.46 3.60 -0.53
C GLU A 242 -12.72 4.83 -1.09
N PHE A 243 -11.61 5.22 -0.45
CA PHE A 243 -10.73 6.28 -0.94
C PHE A 243 -10.18 5.97 -2.33
N SER A 244 -9.75 4.73 -2.57
CA SER A 244 -9.22 4.29 -3.85
C SER A 244 -10.27 4.35 -4.95
N MET A 245 -11.48 3.84 -4.70
CA MET A 245 -12.58 3.93 -5.67
C MET A 245 -12.88 5.38 -6.03
N GLY A 246 -12.95 6.28 -5.05
CA GLY A 246 -13.21 7.70 -5.30
C GLY A 246 -12.13 8.35 -6.15
N ILE A 247 -10.85 8.21 -5.78
CA ILE A 247 -9.73 8.77 -6.56
C ILE A 247 -9.70 8.21 -7.99
N VAL A 248 -9.84 6.90 -8.13
CA VAL A 248 -9.76 6.22 -9.41
C VAL A 248 -10.89 6.67 -10.33
N LEU A 249 -12.14 6.65 -9.88
CA LEU A 249 -13.30 7.07 -10.66
C LEU A 249 -13.27 8.56 -11.05
N LEU A 250 -12.76 9.42 -10.15
CA LEU A 250 -12.54 10.85 -10.43
C LEU A 250 -11.47 11.10 -11.52
N CYS A 251 -10.52 10.17 -11.69
CA CYS A 251 -9.46 10.33 -12.68
C CYS A 251 -9.92 10.03 -14.12
N VAL A 252 -11.01 9.29 -14.31
CA VAL A 252 -11.54 8.90 -15.63
C VAL A 252 -12.05 10.13 -16.40
N ASP A 253 -11.67 10.26 -17.67
CA ASP A 253 -12.11 11.35 -18.56
C ASP A 253 -13.59 11.23 -18.94
N ALA A 254 -14.33 12.33 -18.90
CA ALA A 254 -15.78 12.35 -19.09
C ALA A 254 -16.21 12.29 -20.57
N ASP A 255 -16.81 11.18 -20.99
CA ASP A 255 -17.93 11.16 -21.92
C ASP A 255 -19.25 11.02 -21.13
N ALA A 256 -20.42 10.96 -21.79
CA ALA A 256 -21.71 10.89 -21.10
C ALA A 256 -21.85 9.66 -20.17
N THR A 257 -21.26 8.52 -20.55
CA THR A 257 -21.21 7.30 -19.72
C THR A 257 -20.22 7.46 -18.56
N ARG A 258 -19.17 8.25 -18.74
CA ARG A 258 -18.12 8.49 -17.74
C ARG A 258 -18.37 9.71 -16.84
N LEU A 259 -19.34 10.58 -17.16
CA LEU A 259 -19.82 11.62 -16.23
C LEU A 259 -20.47 10.96 -15.00
N GLN A 260 -21.18 9.85 -15.20
CA GLN A 260 -21.70 9.03 -14.11
C GLN A 260 -20.57 8.48 -13.23
N SER A 261 -19.44 8.07 -13.83
CA SER A 261 -18.25 7.66 -13.08
C SER A 261 -17.70 8.78 -12.19
N GLN A 262 -17.72 10.03 -12.64
CA GLN A 262 -17.24 11.15 -11.83
C GLN A 262 -18.16 11.45 -10.65
N LEU A 263 -19.48 11.43 -10.84
CA LEU A 263 -20.45 11.56 -9.74
C LEU A 263 -20.29 10.43 -8.71
N SER A 264 -20.19 9.18 -9.17
CA SER A 264 -19.89 8.05 -8.29
C SER A 264 -18.55 8.23 -7.57
N GLY A 265 -17.54 8.79 -8.24
CA GLY A 265 -16.25 9.10 -7.62
C GLY A 265 -16.36 10.15 -6.50
N GLU A 266 -17.19 11.18 -6.67
CA GLU A 266 -17.48 12.17 -5.63
C GLU A 266 -18.23 11.54 -4.44
N GLU A 267 -19.21 10.67 -4.71
CA GLU A 267 -19.95 9.91 -3.68
C GLU A 267 -19.03 9.01 -2.86
N HIS A 268 -18.18 8.23 -3.54
CA HIS A 268 -17.17 7.40 -2.89
C HIS A 268 -16.19 8.24 -2.07
N MET A 269 -15.78 9.43 -2.53
CA MET A 269 -14.92 10.29 -1.73
C MET A 269 -15.61 10.81 -0.46
N GLN A 270 -16.90 11.14 -0.52
CA GLN A 270 -17.66 11.51 0.69
C GLN A 270 -17.83 10.32 1.64
N ALA A 271 -18.05 9.12 1.09
CA ALA A 271 -18.08 7.88 1.87
C ALA A 271 -16.73 7.58 2.53
N ALA A 272 -15.62 7.83 1.82
CA ALA A 272 -14.27 7.63 2.33
C ALA A 272 -14.02 8.52 3.56
N VAL A 273 -14.42 9.80 3.54
CA VAL A 273 -14.31 10.69 4.71
C VAL A 273 -15.03 10.09 5.93
N ARG A 274 -16.22 9.52 5.76
CA ARG A 274 -16.97 8.88 6.85
C ARG A 274 -16.25 7.61 7.35
N ARG A 275 -15.82 6.71 6.46
CA ARG A 275 -15.11 5.48 6.84
C ARG A 275 -13.77 5.77 7.51
N ILE A 276 -13.02 6.76 7.04
CA ILE A 276 -11.79 7.23 7.68
C ILE A 276 -12.07 7.73 9.09
N SER A 277 -13.13 8.53 9.28
CA SER A 277 -13.50 9.01 10.62
C SER A 277 -13.88 7.88 11.56
N VAL A 278 -14.58 6.84 11.08
CA VAL A 278 -14.89 5.64 11.87
C VAL A 278 -13.61 4.91 12.25
N ALA A 279 -12.71 4.68 11.29
CA ALA A 279 -11.45 4.00 11.54
C ALA A 279 -10.56 4.76 12.53
N LEU A 280 -10.51 6.10 12.45
CA LEU A 280 -9.81 6.95 13.42
C LEU A 280 -10.39 6.80 14.83
N GLY A 281 -11.72 6.81 14.95
CA GLY A 281 -12.39 6.63 16.25
C GLY A 281 -12.15 5.26 16.88
N LEU A 282 -11.78 4.25 16.10
CA LEU A 282 -11.40 2.92 16.57
C LEU A 282 -9.89 2.80 16.87
N SER A 283 -9.06 3.63 16.25
CA SER A 283 -7.59 3.55 16.36
C SER A 283 -7.09 3.92 17.76
N LYS A 284 -5.96 3.33 18.16
CA LYS A 284 -5.30 3.68 19.42
C LYS A 284 -4.41 4.90 19.18
N SER A 285 -4.45 5.85 20.10
CA SER A 285 -3.61 7.05 19.99
C SER A 285 -2.12 6.69 19.99
N GLY A 286 -1.37 7.19 19.02
CA GLY A 286 0.04 6.92 18.75
C GLY A 286 0.33 5.60 18.04
N SER A 287 -0.69 4.90 17.51
CA SER A 287 -0.48 3.66 16.74
C SER A 287 -0.22 3.95 15.27
N ALA A 288 0.43 3.01 14.58
CA ALA A 288 0.71 3.12 13.15
C ALA A 288 -0.58 3.36 12.31
N GLU A 289 -1.71 2.74 12.71
CA GLU A 289 -2.99 2.94 12.06
C GLU A 289 -3.51 4.37 12.20
N GLU A 290 -3.40 5.00 13.37
CA GLU A 290 -3.82 6.39 13.58
C GLU A 290 -3.00 7.33 12.68
N GLU A 291 -1.68 7.14 12.62
CA GLU A 291 -0.81 8.00 11.82
C GLU A 291 -1.11 7.89 10.32
N ILE A 292 -1.31 6.67 9.83
CA ILE A 292 -1.70 6.43 8.43
C ILE A 292 -3.09 7.03 8.13
N LEU A 293 -4.06 6.82 9.03
CA LEU A 293 -5.41 7.38 8.87
C LEU A 293 -5.41 8.91 8.96
N THR A 294 -4.51 9.51 9.75
CA THR A 294 -4.34 10.97 9.84
C THR A 294 -3.89 11.54 8.49
N ILE A 295 -2.89 10.91 7.85
CA ILE A 295 -2.47 11.29 6.49
C ILE A 295 -3.63 11.12 5.51
N LEU A 296 -4.32 9.96 5.55
CA LEU A 296 -5.44 9.67 4.64
C LEU A 296 -6.60 10.66 4.81
N SER A 297 -6.93 11.01 6.05
CA SER A 297 -7.95 11.99 6.43
C SER A 297 -7.63 13.39 5.92
N ALA A 298 -6.37 13.81 6.06
CA ALA A 298 -5.93 15.11 5.57
C ALA A 298 -6.02 15.17 4.04
N LEU A 299 -5.56 14.13 3.34
CA LEU A 299 -5.69 14.04 1.88
C LEU A 299 -7.15 14.00 1.42
N ALA A 300 -8.01 13.21 2.08
CA ALA A 300 -9.45 13.18 1.79
C ALA A 300 -10.12 14.54 2.03
N THR A 301 -9.67 15.28 3.05
CA THR A 301 -10.13 16.64 3.31
C THR A 301 -9.70 17.61 2.21
N PHE A 302 -8.43 17.56 1.76
CA PHE A 302 -8.00 18.33 0.59
C PHE A 302 -8.80 17.95 -0.66
N MET A 303 -9.16 16.67 -0.83
CA MET A 303 -9.97 16.23 -1.97
C MET A 303 -11.39 16.73 -1.91
N THR A 304 -12.03 16.78 -0.74
CA THR A 304 -13.46 17.07 -0.63
C THR A 304 -13.77 18.53 -0.34
N LYS A 305 -12.91 19.26 0.38
CA LYS A 305 -13.20 20.61 0.87
C LYS A 305 -12.51 21.74 0.11
N MET A 306 -11.50 21.47 -0.73
CA MET A 306 -10.92 22.52 -1.57
C MET A 306 -11.93 23.00 -2.63
N PRO A 307 -12.02 24.32 -2.90
CA PRO A 307 -11.12 25.39 -2.44
C PRO A 307 -11.60 26.10 -1.16
N SER A 308 -12.63 25.61 -0.47
CA SER A 308 -13.29 26.26 0.66
C SER A 308 -12.45 26.28 1.95
N LEU A 309 -11.32 25.57 1.99
CA LEU A 309 -10.43 25.55 3.14
C LEU A 309 -9.73 26.91 3.33
N THR A 310 -9.78 27.42 4.55
CA THR A 310 -9.05 28.61 4.98
C THR A 310 -7.55 28.33 5.10
N SER A 311 -6.74 29.40 5.11
CA SER A 311 -5.28 29.27 5.29
C SER A 311 -4.89 28.59 6.61
N SER A 312 -5.65 28.81 7.68
CA SER A 312 -5.43 28.15 8.98
C SER A 312 -5.78 26.67 8.94
N GLU A 313 -6.88 26.28 8.29
CA GLU A 313 -7.23 24.87 8.10
C GLU A 313 -6.17 24.14 7.25
N ILE A 314 -5.72 24.75 6.15
CA ILE A 314 -4.63 24.19 5.32
C ILE A 314 -3.36 24.02 6.16
N HIS A 315 -3.01 24.99 7.00
CA HIS A 315 -1.85 24.90 7.89
C HIS A 315 -2.00 23.78 8.93
N SER A 316 -3.19 23.60 9.51
CA SER A 316 -3.48 22.51 10.45
C SER A 316 -3.30 21.15 9.77
N LEU A 317 -3.94 20.93 8.62
CA LEU A 317 -3.83 19.67 7.87
C LEU A 317 -2.38 19.35 7.49
N ARG A 318 -1.61 20.39 7.12
CA ARG A 318 -0.17 20.25 6.84
C ARG A 318 0.61 19.82 8.09
N LYS A 319 0.30 20.40 9.24
CA LYS A 319 0.93 20.04 10.52
C LYS A 319 0.61 18.59 10.89
N ASP A 320 -0.63 18.16 10.72
CA ASP A 320 -1.06 16.78 11.00
C ASP A 320 -0.31 15.78 10.12
N ILE A 321 -0.22 16.05 8.80
CA ILE A 321 0.59 15.23 7.87
C ILE A 321 2.05 15.16 8.32
N LEU A 322 2.64 16.30 8.71
CA LEU A 322 4.05 16.36 9.10
C LEU A 322 4.33 15.55 10.37
N ILE A 323 3.47 15.66 11.39
CA ILE A 323 3.60 14.91 12.65
C ILE A 323 3.50 13.41 12.36
N ALA A 324 2.45 12.99 11.66
CA ALA A 324 2.23 11.58 11.36
C ALA A 324 3.35 10.98 10.52
N MET A 325 3.80 11.69 9.49
CA MET A 325 4.92 11.26 8.66
C MET A 325 6.22 11.15 9.46
N ASN A 326 6.52 12.11 10.34
CA ASN A 326 7.72 12.03 11.18
C ASN A 326 7.70 10.79 12.07
N CYS A 327 6.56 10.52 12.71
CA CYS A 327 6.35 9.31 13.51
C CYS A 327 6.63 8.03 12.69
N LEU A 328 6.01 7.90 11.51
CA LEU A 328 6.18 6.74 10.64
C LEU A 328 7.63 6.58 10.14
N VAL A 329 8.30 7.67 9.79
CA VAL A 329 9.69 7.64 9.31
C VAL A 329 10.68 7.31 10.43
N GLU A 330 10.47 7.86 11.63
CA GLU A 330 11.32 7.58 12.81
C GLU A 330 11.17 6.14 13.28
N LYS A 331 9.97 5.56 13.16
CA LYS A 331 9.67 4.16 13.48
C LYS A 331 9.97 3.19 12.32
N GLU A 332 10.52 3.68 11.21
CA GLU A 332 10.83 2.91 10.01
C GLU A 332 9.63 2.11 9.48
N TYR A 333 8.42 2.66 9.56
CA TYR A 333 7.21 1.97 9.13
C TYR A 333 7.09 1.95 7.60
N ALA A 334 7.14 0.74 7.01
CA ALA A 334 7.17 0.59 5.55
C ALA A 334 5.81 0.35 4.88
N GLN A 335 4.76 0.01 5.63
CA GLN A 335 3.44 -0.19 5.01
C GLN A 335 2.85 1.14 4.52
N HIS A 336 2.19 1.10 3.38
CA HIS A 336 1.63 2.28 2.69
C HIS A 336 2.66 3.38 2.39
N GLU A 337 3.94 3.02 2.22
CA GLU A 337 5.00 3.96 1.86
C GLU A 337 4.63 4.91 0.69
N PRO A 338 4.01 4.45 -0.42
CA PRO A 338 3.61 5.37 -1.50
C PRO A 338 2.67 6.49 -1.06
N LEU A 339 1.76 6.24 -0.11
CA LEU A 339 0.88 7.25 0.47
C LEU A 339 1.69 8.28 1.27
N VAL A 340 2.57 7.80 2.15
CA VAL A 340 3.42 8.65 3.00
C VAL A 340 4.30 9.54 2.14
N ARG A 341 4.96 8.97 1.12
CA ARG A 341 5.80 9.73 0.18
C ARG A 341 4.99 10.73 -0.65
N ALA A 342 3.79 10.36 -1.10
CA ALA A 342 2.91 11.27 -1.83
C ALA A 342 2.45 12.46 -0.96
N ALA A 343 2.10 12.21 0.30
CA ALA A 343 1.74 13.24 1.26
C ALA A 343 2.93 14.17 1.56
N ALA A 344 4.12 13.60 1.75
CA ALA A 344 5.38 14.33 1.93
C ALA A 344 5.66 15.26 0.74
N ALA A 345 5.59 14.71 -0.47
CA ALA A 345 5.86 15.46 -1.70
C ALA A 345 4.84 16.59 -1.88
N PHE A 346 3.56 16.33 -1.58
CA PHE A 346 2.55 17.37 -1.59
C PHE A 346 2.88 18.48 -0.60
N PHE A 347 3.22 18.16 0.64
CA PHE A 347 3.57 19.14 1.67
C PHE A 347 4.71 20.05 1.21
N VAL A 348 5.76 19.48 0.61
CA VAL A 348 6.91 20.25 0.12
C VAL A 348 6.54 21.18 -1.02
N LEU A 349 5.71 20.70 -1.94
CA LEU A 349 5.46 21.38 -3.20
C LEU A 349 4.29 22.37 -3.12
N ILE A 350 3.48 22.34 -2.06
CA ILE A 350 2.22 23.10 -2.01
C ILE A 350 2.39 24.61 -2.18
N ASP A 351 3.36 25.23 -1.49
CA ASP A 351 3.55 26.70 -1.51
C ASP A 351 4.18 27.17 -2.82
N ALA A 352 5.12 26.37 -3.34
CA ALA A 352 5.72 26.55 -4.64
C ALA A 352 4.68 26.42 -5.77
N ALA A 353 3.86 25.38 -5.69
CA ALA A 353 2.84 25.08 -6.69
C ALA A 353 1.69 26.10 -6.65
N SER A 354 1.26 26.56 -5.46
CA SER A 354 0.20 27.57 -5.36
C SER A 354 0.57 28.87 -6.08
N LYS A 355 1.82 29.32 -5.93
CA LYS A 355 2.36 30.50 -6.63
C LYS A 355 2.53 30.25 -8.12
N ARG A 356 3.13 29.12 -8.50
CA ARG A 356 3.41 28.78 -9.92
C ARG A 356 2.13 28.60 -10.74
N TRP A 357 1.10 28.01 -10.14
CA TRP A 357 -0.13 27.64 -10.84
C TRP A 357 -1.30 28.57 -10.51
N SER A 358 -1.09 29.71 -9.87
CA SER A 358 -2.17 30.63 -9.43
C SER A 358 -3.12 31.01 -10.57
N SER A 359 -2.58 31.45 -11.71
CA SER A 359 -3.40 31.80 -12.88
C SER A 359 -4.20 30.63 -13.44
N PHE A 360 -3.67 29.41 -13.35
CA PHE A 360 -4.38 28.20 -13.73
C PHE A 360 -5.50 27.87 -12.75
N LEU A 361 -5.23 27.96 -11.44
CA LEU A 361 -6.22 27.72 -10.38
C LEU A 361 -7.39 28.70 -10.51
N ASP A 362 -7.10 29.98 -10.74
CA ASP A 362 -8.11 31.03 -10.96
C ASP A 362 -8.94 30.76 -12.22
N ALA A 363 -8.30 30.31 -13.31
CA ALA A 363 -8.99 29.98 -14.56
C ALA A 363 -9.95 28.80 -14.38
N VAL A 364 -9.53 27.74 -13.68
CA VAL A 364 -10.37 26.59 -13.38
C VAL A 364 -11.56 27.00 -12.51
N GLN A 365 -11.33 27.80 -11.46
CA GLN A 365 -12.40 28.26 -10.58
C GLN A 365 -13.45 29.08 -11.33
N LYS A 366 -13.01 30.00 -12.21
CA LYS A 366 -13.92 30.76 -13.07
C LYS A 366 -14.70 29.86 -14.02
N ALA A 367 -14.05 28.88 -14.64
CA ALA A 367 -14.68 27.95 -15.57
C ALA A 367 -15.78 27.13 -14.88
N GLU A 368 -15.54 26.59 -13.68
CA GLU A 368 -16.54 25.80 -12.94
C GLU A 368 -17.79 26.59 -12.58
N LEU A 369 -17.65 27.87 -12.19
CA LEU A 369 -18.77 28.75 -11.89
C LEU A 369 -19.65 29.04 -13.13
N THR A 370 -19.10 28.87 -14.33
CA THR A 370 -19.75 29.23 -15.60
C THR A 370 -20.19 28.01 -16.43
N ALA A 371 -19.91 26.78 -15.99
CA ALA A 371 -20.11 25.59 -16.80
C ALA A 371 -21.56 25.04 -16.69
N PRO A 372 -22.36 25.05 -17.76
CA PRO A 372 -23.55 24.23 -17.85
C PRO A 372 -23.10 22.85 -18.37
N GLU A 373 -22.78 21.94 -17.45
CA GLU A 373 -22.70 20.47 -17.64
C GLU A 373 -21.79 19.86 -18.73
N LYS A 374 -21.03 20.62 -19.54
CA LYS A 374 -20.09 20.04 -20.53
C LYS A 374 -18.64 20.47 -20.29
N ARG A 375 -17.90 19.63 -19.54
CA ARG A 375 -16.47 19.77 -19.21
C ARG A 375 -15.60 19.74 -20.48
N HIS A 376 -15.16 20.89 -20.98
CA HIS A 376 -14.21 21.00 -22.10
C HIS A 376 -12.75 20.89 -21.62
N MET A 377 -12.22 19.68 -21.56
CA MET A 377 -10.80 19.40 -21.27
C MET A 377 -9.83 19.97 -22.32
N GLY A 378 -10.26 20.17 -23.57
CA GLY A 378 -9.40 20.65 -24.66
C GLY A 378 -8.81 22.05 -24.41
N ALA A 379 -9.61 22.98 -23.90
CA ALA A 379 -9.17 24.34 -23.57
C ALA A 379 -8.20 24.36 -22.37
N LEU A 380 -8.36 23.43 -21.43
CA LEU A 380 -7.46 23.28 -20.29
C LEU A 380 -6.06 22.81 -20.73
N ILE A 381 -5.98 21.91 -21.71
CA ILE A 381 -4.72 21.36 -22.23
C ILE A 381 -3.87 22.44 -22.94
N GLU A 382 -4.50 23.35 -23.70
CA GLU A 382 -3.78 24.48 -24.32
C GLU A 382 -3.24 25.48 -23.29
N LEU A 383 -3.99 25.74 -22.21
CA LEU A 383 -3.52 26.54 -21.06
C LEU A 383 -2.34 25.89 -20.33
N LEU A 384 -2.29 24.56 -20.24
CA LEU A 384 -1.24 23.81 -19.53
C LEU A 384 0.12 23.82 -20.26
N GLN A 385 0.14 24.05 -21.59
CA GLN A 385 1.40 24.13 -22.35
C GLN A 385 2.27 25.36 -21.95
N LEU A 386 1.71 26.34 -21.23
CA LEU A 386 2.37 27.60 -20.87
C LEU A 386 3.21 27.54 -19.58
N PHE A 387 3.10 26.47 -18.77
CA PHE A 387 3.70 26.43 -17.42
C PHE A 387 4.94 25.52 -17.28
N ASP A 388 5.53 25.06 -18.38
CA ASP A 388 6.67 24.12 -18.44
C ASP A 388 8.06 24.80 -18.29
N LYS A 389 8.23 25.65 -17.27
CA LYS A 389 9.56 26.16 -16.87
C LYS A 389 9.96 25.58 -15.51
N ASP A 390 10.93 24.68 -15.53
CA ASP A 390 11.59 24.16 -14.33
C ASP A 390 12.40 25.26 -13.64
N GLN A 391 11.82 25.90 -12.63
CA GLN A 391 12.57 26.67 -11.63
C GLN A 391 12.76 25.79 -10.39
N HIS A 392 13.92 25.89 -9.73
CA HIS A 392 14.10 25.39 -8.37
C HIS A 392 13.20 26.23 -7.46
N VAL A 393 12.10 25.65 -6.97
CA VAL A 393 11.07 26.41 -6.23
C VAL A 393 11.18 26.26 -4.71
N VAL A 394 12.07 25.39 -4.21
CA VAL A 394 12.17 25.10 -2.77
C VAL A 394 13.63 25.18 -2.31
N ASP A 395 13.89 25.96 -1.26
CA ASP A 395 15.17 26.00 -0.55
C ASP A 395 15.27 24.80 0.38
N GLU A 396 16.05 23.82 -0.04
CA GLU A 396 16.17 22.52 0.61
C GLU A 396 16.83 22.61 1.99
N ALA A 397 17.61 23.67 2.24
CA ALA A 397 18.27 23.91 3.52
C ALA A 397 17.28 24.22 4.66
N GLN A 398 16.04 24.57 4.33
CA GLN A 398 15.00 24.94 5.30
C GLN A 398 14.00 23.80 5.58
N LEU A 399 14.12 22.66 4.90
CA LEU A 399 13.19 21.53 5.08
C LEU A 399 13.69 20.57 6.17
N PRO A 400 12.79 20.01 7.01
CA PRO A 400 13.16 18.96 7.95
C PRO A 400 13.79 17.75 7.26
N GLN A 401 14.84 17.18 7.87
CA GLN A 401 15.58 16.05 7.31
C GLN A 401 14.71 14.78 7.12
N SER A 402 13.76 14.56 8.03
CA SER A 402 12.76 13.47 7.95
C SER A 402 11.92 13.58 6.67
N LEU A 403 11.54 14.81 6.30
CA LEU A 403 10.75 15.09 5.13
C LEU A 403 11.58 14.97 3.83
N LEU A 404 12.86 15.36 3.85
CA LEU A 404 13.78 15.07 2.75
C LEU A 404 13.99 13.56 2.54
N ARG A 405 14.08 12.79 3.64
CA ARG A 405 14.17 11.32 3.62
C ARG A 405 12.88 10.71 3.04
N ALA A 406 11.72 11.14 3.51
CA ALA A 406 10.42 10.65 3.04
C ALA A 406 10.17 10.94 1.55
N VAL A 407 10.52 12.15 1.09
CA VAL A 407 10.22 12.54 -0.30
C VAL A 407 11.03 11.72 -1.31
N GLY A 408 12.28 11.33 -1.00
CA GLY A 408 13.07 10.37 -1.80
C GLY A 408 13.25 10.70 -3.31
N TYR A 409 12.77 11.86 -3.76
CA TYR A 409 12.39 12.18 -5.15
C TYR A 409 13.57 12.21 -6.13
N ARG A 410 14.80 12.15 -5.63
CA ARG A 410 15.90 12.80 -6.35
C ARG A 410 16.63 12.00 -7.38
N GLN A 411 16.40 10.69 -7.54
CA GLN A 411 17.25 9.95 -8.49
C GLN A 411 16.54 9.22 -9.63
N GLN A 412 15.24 8.92 -9.56
CA GLN A 412 14.68 7.91 -10.48
C GLN A 412 13.88 8.44 -11.69
N HIS A 413 13.40 9.69 -11.72
CA HIS A 413 12.54 10.18 -12.81
C HIS A 413 12.99 11.50 -13.45
N ARG A 414 14.30 11.64 -13.67
CA ARG A 414 14.88 12.75 -14.43
C ARG A 414 15.41 12.30 -15.77
N CYS A 415 15.25 13.15 -16.78
CA CYS A 415 15.91 12.94 -18.05
C CYS A 415 17.43 12.98 -17.84
N THR A 416 18.13 11.92 -18.25
CA THR A 416 19.58 11.81 -18.13
C THR A 416 20.32 12.92 -18.88
N THR A 417 19.71 13.48 -19.91
CA THR A 417 20.32 14.52 -20.74
C THR A 417 20.10 15.94 -20.22
N CYS A 418 18.85 16.28 -19.87
CA CYS A 418 18.47 17.66 -19.58
C CYS A 418 18.09 17.89 -18.11
N GLY A 419 18.09 16.84 -17.29
CA GLY A 419 17.74 16.92 -15.87
C GLY A 419 16.25 17.15 -15.58
N ARG A 420 15.42 17.40 -16.60
CA ARG A 420 13.98 17.63 -16.48
C ARG A 420 13.29 16.43 -15.83
N GLY A 421 12.52 16.70 -14.78
CA GLY A 421 11.67 15.69 -14.14
C GLY A 421 10.47 15.36 -15.04
N SER A 422 10.20 14.08 -15.28
CA SER A 422 9.00 13.67 -16.01
C SER A 422 8.58 12.25 -15.63
N LEU A 423 7.26 12.02 -15.58
CA LEU A 423 6.66 10.71 -15.39
C LEU A 423 6.66 9.87 -16.69
N GLY A 424 6.72 10.52 -17.85
CA GLY A 424 6.67 9.88 -19.17
C GLY A 424 8.04 9.62 -19.79
N LEU A 425 9.10 9.48 -18.98
CA LEU A 425 10.43 9.27 -19.50
C LEU A 425 10.56 7.91 -20.21
N ARG A 426 11.10 7.93 -21.41
CA ARG A 426 11.38 6.74 -22.21
C ARG A 426 12.74 6.17 -21.78
N LYS A 427 12.76 4.89 -21.40
CA LYS A 427 14.00 4.17 -21.12
C LYS A 427 14.79 3.94 -22.41
N CYS A 428 16.11 3.90 -22.33
CA CYS A 428 16.95 3.49 -23.44
C CYS A 428 16.64 2.03 -23.80
N ALA A 429 16.23 1.77 -25.05
CA ALA A 429 15.81 0.45 -25.49
C ALA A 429 16.92 -0.63 -25.38
N ARG A 430 18.20 -0.21 -25.29
CA ARG A 430 19.34 -1.13 -25.17
C ARG A 430 19.70 -1.43 -23.72
N CYS A 431 20.02 -0.43 -22.90
CA CYS A 431 20.48 -0.67 -21.53
C CYS A 431 19.38 -0.62 -20.47
N GLY A 432 18.22 -0.04 -20.76
CA GLY A 432 17.14 0.19 -19.78
C GLY A 432 17.45 1.21 -18.67
N LYS A 433 18.72 1.59 -18.49
CA LYS A 433 19.21 2.47 -17.40
C LYS A 433 18.95 3.95 -17.63
N ALA A 434 19.32 4.49 -18.80
CA ALA A 434 19.15 5.91 -19.11
C ALA A 434 17.68 6.23 -19.49
N LYS A 435 17.19 7.42 -19.10
CA LYS A 435 15.79 7.84 -19.25
C LYS A 435 15.70 9.20 -19.96
N TYR A 436 14.76 9.36 -20.90
CA TYR A 436 14.67 10.54 -21.76
C TYR A 436 13.26 11.10 -21.87
N CYS A 437 13.11 12.42 -21.79
CA CYS A 437 11.80 13.07 -22.00
C CYS A 437 11.36 13.02 -23.47
N ASP A 438 12.32 12.98 -24.40
CA ASP A 438 12.04 12.90 -25.83
C ASP A 438 13.23 12.30 -26.61
N LYS A 439 12.99 12.10 -27.92
CA LYS A 439 14.00 11.60 -28.87
C LYS A 439 15.21 12.53 -29.00
N LYS A 440 15.03 13.85 -28.82
CA LYS A 440 16.12 14.83 -28.95
C LYS A 440 17.11 14.69 -27.80
N CYS A 441 16.62 14.53 -26.57
CA CYS A 441 17.43 14.30 -25.40
C CYS A 441 18.18 12.96 -25.50
N GLN A 442 17.52 11.90 -25.97
CA GLN A 442 18.18 10.63 -26.24
C GLN A 442 19.33 10.79 -27.24
N GLN A 443 19.10 11.45 -28.38
CA GLN A 443 20.14 11.65 -29.40
C GLN A 443 21.32 12.48 -28.89
N ARG A 444 21.04 13.51 -28.08
CA ARG A 444 22.10 14.35 -27.49
C ARG A 444 22.95 13.56 -26.49
N HIS A 445 22.33 12.78 -25.60
CA HIS A 445 23.06 11.92 -24.67
C HIS A 445 23.83 10.82 -25.40
N TRP A 446 23.23 10.22 -26.43
CA TRP A 446 23.88 9.24 -27.29
C TRP A 446 25.16 9.77 -27.92
N LYS A 447 25.14 11.00 -28.44
CA LYS A 447 26.32 11.67 -29.00
C LYS A 447 27.32 12.15 -27.95
N ALA A 448 26.89 12.37 -26.71
CA ALA A 448 27.72 12.84 -25.61
C ALA A 448 28.55 11.74 -24.93
N GLY A 449 28.45 10.49 -25.39
CA GLY A 449 29.25 9.37 -24.88
C GLY A 449 28.41 8.16 -24.44
N HIS A 450 27.09 8.29 -24.30
CA HIS A 450 26.26 7.16 -23.87
C HIS A 450 26.38 5.94 -24.80
N LYS A 451 26.67 6.16 -26.09
CA LYS A 451 26.87 5.08 -27.06
C LYS A 451 27.93 4.07 -26.61
N ASP A 452 28.97 4.54 -25.93
CA ASP A 452 30.15 3.76 -25.57
C ASP A 452 29.97 3.00 -24.24
N GLU A 453 29.16 3.53 -23.33
CA GLU A 453 28.81 2.91 -22.04
C GLU A 453 27.52 2.07 -22.07
N CYS A 454 26.77 2.06 -23.19
CA CYS A 454 25.46 1.42 -23.26
C CYS A 454 25.55 -0.11 -23.38
N ILE A 455 25.46 -0.81 -22.25
CA ILE A 455 25.50 -2.27 -22.14
C ILE A 455 24.08 -2.83 -21.89
N SER A 456 23.72 -3.91 -22.60
CA SER A 456 22.44 -4.61 -22.42
C SER A 456 22.43 -5.45 -21.13
N PRO A 457 21.35 -5.44 -20.33
CA PRO A 457 21.25 -6.26 -19.11
C PRO A 457 21.42 -7.75 -19.39
N LEU A 458 21.00 -8.23 -20.57
CA LEU A 458 21.08 -9.64 -20.97
C LEU A 458 22.51 -10.15 -21.24
N ILE A 459 23.49 -9.24 -21.37
CA ILE A 459 24.90 -9.59 -21.61
C ILE A 459 25.71 -9.53 -20.29
N SER A 460 25.12 -8.98 -19.22
CA SER A 460 25.78 -8.81 -17.92
C SER A 460 25.37 -9.86 -16.88
N ALA A 461 24.61 -10.88 -17.28
CA ALA A 461 24.08 -11.94 -16.43
C ALA A 461 24.81 -13.27 -16.68
#